data_AF-A0AA42QSU0-F1
#
_entry.id   AF-A0AA42QSU0-F1
#
_cell.length_a   1.000
_cell.length_b   1.000
_cell.length_c   1.000
_cell.angle_alpha   90.00
_cell.angle_beta   90.00
_cell.angle_gamma   90.00
#
_symmetry.space_group_name_H-M   'P 1'
#
loop_
_entity.id
_entity.type
_entity.pdbx_description
1 polymer ?
#
loop_
_entity_poly.entity_id
_entity_poly.type
_entity_poly.pdbx_seq_one_letter_code
_entity_poly.pdbx_strand_id
1 'polypeptide(L)'
;MTKIAGSFDVLYEHNIPQITLDDLIGVQSDVIKILQLTSGTKSKRWQHEDEIRIIMDYFGKVEYDFRAVKAIYFGLRMPKTQQYLHDNLSQVSQEQVMEVLKGRNIKYYQMVLMPNSYEFDYFQVEDLYKDAEKYKADVKF
;
A
#
# COMPACT_ATOMS: atom_id res chain seq x y z
N MET A 1 12.74 -5.39 16.23
CA MET A 1 12.41 -4.04 15.73
C MET A 1 12.60 -4.02 14.23
N THR A 2 11.51 -3.85 13.50
CA THR A 2 11.50 -3.59 12.05
C THR A 2 12.44 -2.43 11.73
N LYS A 3 13.52 -2.68 10.98
CA LYS A 3 14.44 -1.61 10.57
C LYS A 3 13.90 -0.97 9.29
N ILE A 4 13.36 0.23 9.44
CA ILE A 4 13.06 1.09 8.30
C ILE A 4 14.41 1.57 7.76
N ALA A 5 14.69 1.30 6.48
CA ALA A 5 15.89 1.75 5.80
C ALA A 5 15.80 3.24 5.43
N GLY A 6 14.59 3.74 5.19
CA GLY A 6 14.30 5.16 5.00
C GLY A 6 12.82 5.44 4.73
N SER A 7 12.40 6.69 4.90
CA SER A 7 11.09 7.17 4.47
C SER A 7 11.21 8.58 3.91
N PHE A 8 10.56 8.87 2.79
CA PHE A 8 10.64 10.17 2.12
C PHE A 8 9.44 10.41 1.20
N ASP A 9 9.15 11.67 0.94
CA ASP A 9 8.21 12.10 -0.09
C ASP A 9 8.79 11.81 -1.48
N VAL A 10 7.92 11.41 -2.42
CA VAL A 10 8.32 11.17 -3.81
C VAL A 10 8.61 12.49 -4.52
N LEU A 11 9.78 12.58 -5.15
CA LEU A 11 10.16 13.69 -6.01
C LEU A 11 9.57 13.49 -7.40
N TYR A 12 8.84 14.50 -7.88
CA TYR A 12 8.17 14.44 -9.18
C TYR A 12 8.90 15.31 -10.19
N GLU A 13 9.48 14.68 -11.21
CA GLU A 13 10.31 15.32 -12.22
C GLU A 13 9.92 14.93 -13.66
N HIS A 14 10.25 15.78 -14.63
CA HIS A 14 9.97 15.48 -16.04
C HIS A 14 10.97 14.50 -16.66
N ASN A 15 12.20 14.49 -16.13
CA ASN A 15 13.32 13.72 -16.66
C ASN A 15 13.73 12.63 -15.68
N ILE A 16 14.43 11.61 -16.18
CA ILE A 16 14.99 10.54 -15.35
C ILE A 16 16.18 11.10 -14.57
N PRO A 17 16.24 10.93 -13.23
CA PRO A 17 17.36 11.40 -12.44
C PRO A 17 18.67 10.75 -12.90
N GLN A 18 19.73 11.55 -13.01
CA GLN A 18 21.06 11.07 -13.36
C GLN A 18 21.87 10.94 -12.07
N ILE A 19 22.46 9.77 -11.85
CA ILE A 19 23.32 9.51 -10.69
C ILE A 19 24.77 9.67 -11.16
N THR A 20 25.51 10.57 -10.52
CA THR A 20 26.93 10.79 -10.78
C THR A 20 27.80 10.13 -9.73
N LEU A 21 29.10 9.97 -10.01
CA LEU A 21 30.05 9.42 -9.02
C LEU A 21 30.16 10.32 -7.78
N ASP A 22 29.97 11.64 -7.92
CA ASP A 22 29.99 12.58 -6.80
C ASP A 22 28.78 12.40 -5.88
N ASP A 23 27.64 11.91 -6.40
CA ASP A 23 26.48 11.55 -5.58
C ASP A 23 26.74 10.30 -4.71
N LEU A 24 27.75 9.50 -5.07
CA LEU A 24 28.13 8.26 -4.40
C LEU A 24 29.39 8.42 -3.51
N ILE A 25 30.29 9.33 -3.88
CA ILE A 25 31.59 9.54 -3.23
C ILE A 25 31.50 10.78 -2.33
N GLY A 26 31.31 10.54 -1.04
CA GLY A 26 31.20 11.61 -0.02
C GLY A 26 30.19 11.30 1.09
N VAL A 27 29.48 10.17 0.98
CA VAL A 27 28.21 9.98 1.67
C VAL A 27 28.24 8.77 2.60
N GLN A 28 28.88 8.91 3.75
CA GLN A 28 28.56 8.04 4.88
C GLN A 28 27.26 8.51 5.58
N SER A 29 26.78 9.72 5.27
CA SER A 29 25.68 10.42 5.97
C SER A 29 24.31 10.48 5.27
N ASP A 30 24.16 10.07 4.00
CA ASP A 30 22.93 10.34 3.23
C ASP A 30 22.43 9.10 2.43
N VAL A 31 22.37 7.94 3.09
CA VAL A 31 21.72 6.73 2.54
C VAL A 31 20.28 7.03 2.08
N ILE A 32 19.56 7.89 2.80
CA ILE A 32 18.20 8.33 2.44
C ILE A 32 18.18 9.07 1.10
N LYS A 33 19.18 9.92 0.81
CA LYS A 33 19.27 10.67 -0.45
C LYS A 33 19.49 9.72 -1.64
N ILE A 34 20.36 8.72 -1.48
CA ILE A 34 20.58 7.69 -2.50
C ILE A 34 19.31 6.86 -2.73
N LEU A 35 18.62 6.49 -1.64
CA LEU A 35 17.34 5.78 -1.74
C LEU A 35 16.26 6.64 -2.43
N GLN A 36 16.21 7.94 -2.17
CA GLN A 36 15.25 8.83 -2.82
C GLN A 36 15.58 9.08 -4.31
N LEU A 37 16.85 9.18 -4.68
CA LEU A 37 17.25 9.31 -6.08
C LEU A 37 16.93 8.04 -6.88
N THR A 38 17.26 6.87 -6.34
CA THR A 38 17.09 5.58 -7.05
C THR A 38 15.65 5.07 -7.02
N SER A 39 14.95 5.32 -5.91
CA SER A 39 13.68 4.68 -5.59
C SER A 39 12.62 5.68 -5.11
N GLY A 40 12.85 6.99 -5.21
CA GLY A 40 11.92 8.02 -4.77
C GLY A 40 11.62 9.09 -5.81
N THR A 41 12.03 8.89 -7.06
CA THR A 41 11.71 9.82 -8.16
C THR A 41 10.68 9.19 -9.09
N LYS A 42 9.65 9.96 -9.46
CA LYS A 42 8.58 9.55 -10.37
C LYS A 42 8.32 10.63 -11.41
N SER A 43 7.74 10.26 -12.56
CA SER A 43 7.41 11.24 -13.59
C SER A 43 6.41 12.27 -13.08
N LYS A 44 6.58 13.55 -13.45
CA LYS A 44 5.72 14.67 -13.07
C LYS A 44 4.23 14.43 -13.31
N ARG A 45 3.88 13.62 -14.31
CA ARG A 45 2.49 13.23 -14.62
C ARG A 45 1.78 12.54 -13.45
N TRP A 46 2.53 11.93 -12.53
CA TRP A 46 2.03 11.24 -11.34
C TRP A 46 1.99 12.11 -10.08
N GLN A 47 2.28 13.42 -10.19
CA GLN A 47 2.33 14.31 -9.02
C GLN A 47 1.01 14.37 -8.23
N HIS A 48 -0.11 14.08 -8.88
CA HIS A 48 -1.43 14.05 -8.26
C HIS A 48 -1.60 12.92 -7.22
N GLU A 49 -0.69 11.93 -7.16
CA GLU A 49 -0.75 10.86 -6.15
C GLU A 49 -0.26 11.28 -4.76
N ASP A 50 0.56 12.34 -4.66
CA ASP A 50 1.13 12.84 -3.40
C ASP A 50 1.72 11.71 -2.53
N GLU A 51 2.58 10.89 -3.14
CA GLU A 51 3.07 9.63 -2.57
C GLU A 51 4.18 9.85 -1.52
N ILE A 52 4.04 9.21 -0.36
CA ILE A 52 5.13 8.96 0.60
C ILE A 52 5.61 7.51 0.47
N ARG A 53 6.93 7.30 0.40
CA ARG A 53 7.52 5.96 0.28
C ARG A 53 8.26 5.55 1.55
N ILE A 54 7.98 4.34 2.03
CA ILE A 54 8.67 3.71 3.16
C ILE A 54 9.48 2.53 2.61
N ILE A 55 10.79 2.53 2.82
CA ILE A 55 11.70 1.47 2.39
C ILE A 55 12.16 0.66 3.60
N MET A 56 12.08 -0.66 3.47
CA MET A 56 12.48 -1.62 4.51
C MET A 56 13.66 -2.44 4.01
N ASP A 57 14.56 -2.84 4.93
CA ASP A 57 15.75 -3.64 4.62
C ASP A 57 15.49 -5.15 4.60
N TYR A 58 14.24 -5.58 4.75
CA TYR A 58 13.82 -6.97 4.74
C TYR A 58 12.56 -7.17 3.90
N PHE A 59 12.43 -8.37 3.36
CA PHE A 59 11.24 -8.83 2.65
C PHE A 59 10.36 -9.66 3.60
N GLY A 60 9.05 -9.59 3.43
CA GLY A 60 8.11 -10.47 4.13
C GLY A 60 7.04 -9.72 4.91
N LYS A 61 6.46 -10.39 5.91
CA LYS A 61 5.34 -9.88 6.69
C LYS A 61 5.80 -8.73 7.58
N VAL A 62 5.12 -7.60 7.45
CA VAL A 62 5.27 -6.47 8.36
C VAL A 62 4.25 -6.62 9.48
N GLU A 63 4.72 -6.72 10.72
CA GLU A 63 3.83 -6.63 11.87
C GLU A 63 3.39 -5.18 12.06
N TYR A 64 2.10 -4.99 12.28
CA TYR A 64 1.52 -3.69 12.54
C TYR A 64 0.46 -3.82 13.63
N ASP A 65 0.24 -2.72 14.35
CA ASP A 65 -0.90 -2.63 15.26
C ASP A 65 -2.19 -2.72 14.44
N PHE A 66 -3.01 -3.74 14.69
CA PHE A 66 -4.24 -3.95 13.93
C PHE A 66 -5.17 -2.72 13.95
N ARG A 67 -5.07 -1.86 14.97
CA ARG A 67 -5.85 -0.62 15.10
C ARG A 67 -5.43 0.45 14.09
N ALA A 68 -4.26 0.33 13.48
CA ALA A 68 -3.75 1.26 12.48
C ALA A 68 -4.53 1.17 11.16
N VAL A 69 -5.07 -0.01 10.81
CA VAL A 69 -5.88 -0.19 9.59
C VAL A 69 -7.30 0.31 9.85
N LYS A 70 -7.72 1.34 9.11
CA LYS A 70 -9.06 1.94 9.22
C LYS A 70 -9.98 1.58 8.06
N ALA A 71 -9.41 1.41 6.88
CA ALA A 71 -10.15 1.12 5.66
C ALA A 71 -9.30 0.27 4.71
N ILE A 72 -9.98 -0.53 3.88
CA ILE A 72 -9.37 -1.30 2.79
C ILE A 72 -10.12 -0.99 1.51
N TYR A 73 -9.36 -0.67 0.47
CA TYR A 73 -9.85 -0.45 -0.89
C TYR A 73 -9.48 -1.66 -1.74
N PHE A 74 -10.48 -2.42 -2.18
CA PHE A 74 -10.27 -3.52 -3.09
C PHE A 74 -9.99 -3.00 -4.48
N GLY A 75 -8.98 -3.59 -5.14
CA GLY A 75 -8.58 -3.21 -6.49
C GLY A 75 -9.71 -3.41 -7.50
N LEU A 76 -9.62 -2.70 -8.63
CA LEU A 76 -10.63 -2.65 -9.69
C LEU A 76 -11.22 -4.01 -10.08
N ARG A 77 -10.36 -5.04 -10.14
CA ARG A 77 -10.70 -6.39 -10.62
C ARG A 77 -10.60 -7.47 -9.54
N MET A 78 -10.58 -7.08 -8.27
CA MET A 78 -10.46 -8.05 -7.18
C MET A 78 -11.72 -8.94 -7.10
N PRO A 79 -11.60 -10.28 -7.14
CA PRO A 79 -12.75 -11.17 -7.09
C PRO A 79 -13.54 -11.02 -5.79
N LYS A 80 -14.87 -10.90 -5.88
CA LYS A 80 -15.72 -10.71 -4.70
C LYS A 80 -15.75 -11.94 -3.80
N THR A 81 -16.01 -13.11 -4.38
CA THR A 81 -16.12 -14.38 -3.68
C THR A 81 -15.06 -15.36 -4.18
N GLN A 82 -14.82 -16.42 -3.41
CA GLN A 82 -13.83 -17.46 -3.75
C GLN A 82 -14.15 -18.17 -5.07
N GLN A 83 -15.43 -18.29 -5.42
CA GLN A 83 -15.86 -18.96 -6.67
C GLN A 83 -15.30 -18.27 -7.92
N TYR A 84 -15.07 -16.96 -7.86
CA TYR A 84 -14.57 -16.16 -9.00
C TYR A 84 -13.04 -16.11 -9.08
N LEU A 85 -12.32 -16.90 -8.28
CA LEU A 85 -10.88 -17.08 -8.41
C LEU A 85 -10.62 -17.99 -9.62
N HIS A 86 -10.54 -17.41 -10.81
CA HIS A 86 -10.43 -18.19 -12.05
C HIS A 86 -9.02 -18.30 -12.64
N ASP A 87 -8.01 -17.64 -12.06
CA ASP A 87 -6.67 -17.61 -12.64
C ASP A 87 -5.59 -17.65 -11.56
N ASN A 88 -4.40 -18.16 -11.92
CA ASN A 88 -3.16 -18.09 -11.12
C ASN A 88 -2.75 -16.65 -10.70
N LEU A 89 -3.49 -15.63 -11.16
CA LEU A 89 -3.27 -14.21 -10.90
C LEU A 89 -4.02 -13.69 -9.67
N SER A 90 -5.12 -14.32 -9.25
CA SER A 90 -5.91 -13.89 -8.06
C SER A 90 -5.93 -15.01 -7.03
N GLN A 91 -5.20 -14.84 -5.93
CA GLN A 91 -5.07 -15.86 -4.88
C GLN A 91 -6.06 -15.68 -3.72
N VAL A 92 -6.69 -14.49 -3.61
CA VAL A 92 -7.53 -14.11 -2.48
C VAL A 92 -8.73 -13.30 -2.98
N SER A 93 -9.93 -13.59 -2.46
CA SER A 93 -11.15 -12.83 -2.70
C SER A 93 -11.40 -11.75 -1.64
N GLN A 94 -12.29 -10.81 -1.94
CA GLN A 94 -12.69 -9.77 -0.97
C GLN A 94 -13.30 -10.39 0.29
N GLU A 95 -14.17 -11.38 0.13
CA GLU A 95 -14.77 -12.15 1.22
C GLU A 95 -13.73 -12.77 2.14
N GLN A 96 -12.68 -13.40 1.60
CA GLN A 96 -11.60 -14.00 2.40
C GLN A 96 -10.83 -12.94 3.19
N VAL A 97 -10.59 -11.76 2.61
CA VAL A 97 -9.96 -10.64 3.33
C VAL A 97 -10.85 -10.17 4.48
N MET A 98 -12.14 -9.95 4.23
CA MET A 98 -13.10 -9.54 5.27
C MET A 98 -13.18 -10.58 6.38
N GLU A 99 -13.21 -11.87 6.04
CA GLU A 99 -13.28 -12.96 7.01
C GLU A 99 -12.06 -12.98 7.94
N VAL A 100 -10.86 -12.91 7.39
CA VAL A 100 -9.61 -12.89 8.17
C VAL A 100 -9.56 -11.65 9.05
N LEU A 101 -10.10 -10.54 8.57
CA LEU A 101 -10.04 -9.24 9.23
C LEU A 101 -11.26 -8.91 10.11
N LYS A 102 -12.26 -9.79 10.18
CA LYS A 102 -13.50 -9.56 10.93
C LYS A 102 -13.30 -9.10 12.36
N GLY A 103 -14.25 -8.31 12.86
CA GLY A 103 -14.23 -7.78 14.22
C GLY A 103 -13.20 -6.67 14.47
N ARG A 104 -12.47 -6.20 13.44
CA ARG A 104 -11.48 -5.12 13.55
C ARG A 104 -12.02 -3.72 13.26
N ASN A 105 -13.32 -3.60 12.94
CA ASN A 105 -13.98 -2.33 12.60
C ASN A 105 -13.31 -1.60 11.42
N ILE A 106 -13.06 -2.35 10.34
CA ILE A 106 -12.47 -1.85 9.10
C ILE A 106 -13.59 -1.50 8.13
N LYS A 107 -13.48 -0.35 7.45
CA LYS A 107 -14.38 0.00 6.35
C LYS A 107 -13.87 -0.57 5.03
N TYR A 108 -14.76 -1.11 4.21
CA TYR A 108 -14.39 -1.69 2.92
C TYR A 108 -14.93 -0.85 1.76
N TYR A 109 -14.12 -0.71 0.72
CA TYR A 109 -14.44 0.05 -0.48
C TYR A 109 -14.03 -0.73 -1.73
N GLN A 110 -14.75 -0.51 -2.83
CA GLN A 110 -14.41 -1.06 -4.14
C GLN A 110 -13.99 0.09 -5.05
N MET A 111 -12.79 -0.03 -5.63
CA MET A 111 -12.33 0.89 -6.68
C MET A 111 -13.09 0.62 -7.98
N VAL A 112 -13.51 1.67 -8.67
CA VAL A 112 -14.16 1.62 -9.99
C VAL A 112 -13.47 2.58 -10.94
N LEU A 113 -13.38 2.21 -12.21
CA LEU A 113 -12.87 3.09 -13.24
C LEU A 113 -13.98 4.05 -13.68
N MET A 114 -13.70 5.35 -13.69
CA MET A 114 -14.65 6.31 -14.24
C MET A 114 -14.79 6.11 -15.75
N PRO A 115 -16.02 6.13 -16.31
CA PRO A 115 -16.22 5.94 -17.74
C PRO A 115 -15.42 6.94 -18.58
N ASN A 116 -14.75 6.45 -19.63
CA ASN A 116 -13.93 7.25 -20.54
C ASN A 116 -12.79 8.05 -19.87
N SER A 117 -12.29 7.60 -18.72
CA SER A 117 -11.18 8.23 -17.99
C SER A 117 -10.15 7.20 -17.50
N TYR A 118 -8.97 7.68 -17.13
CA TYR A 118 -7.97 6.92 -16.36
C TYR A 118 -8.17 7.09 -14.85
N GLU A 119 -9.10 7.94 -14.43
CA GLU A 119 -9.39 8.21 -13.04
C GLU A 119 -10.21 7.08 -12.41
N PHE A 120 -9.97 6.88 -11.12
CA PHE A 120 -10.73 5.94 -10.31
C PHE A 120 -11.63 6.70 -9.34
N ASP A 121 -12.81 6.14 -9.13
CA ASP A 121 -13.70 6.48 -8.02
C ASP A 121 -13.83 5.24 -7.11
N TYR A 122 -14.56 5.36 -6.01
CA TYR A 122 -14.82 4.25 -5.12
C TYR A 122 -16.20 4.35 -4.49
N PHE A 123 -16.76 3.19 -4.15
CA PHE A 123 -17.96 3.12 -3.33
C PHE A 123 -17.75 2.19 -2.14
N GLN A 124 -18.45 2.47 -1.04
CA GLN A 124 -18.38 1.64 0.15
C GLN A 124 -19.07 0.30 -0.09
N VAL A 125 -18.43 -0.78 0.32
CA VAL A 125 -18.94 -2.15 0.27
C VAL A 125 -19.38 -2.54 1.69
N GLU A 126 -20.45 -3.33 1.78
CA GLU A 126 -20.91 -3.87 3.06
C GLU A 126 -19.88 -4.88 3.62
N ASP A 127 -19.59 -4.77 4.92
CA ASP A 127 -18.81 -5.77 5.65
C ASP A 127 -19.69 -6.99 5.90
N LEU A 128 -19.32 -8.12 5.28
CA LEU A 128 -20.01 -9.40 5.42
C LEU A 128 -19.97 -9.94 6.86
N TYR A 129 -19.05 -9.43 7.69
CA TYR A 129 -18.83 -9.85 9.08
C TYR A 129 -18.99 -8.69 10.07
N LYS A 130 -19.83 -7.70 9.74
CA LYS A 130 -20.08 -6.51 10.58
C LYS A 130 -20.49 -6.85 12.02
N ASP A 131 -21.19 -7.97 12.20
CA ASP A 131 -21.71 -8.44 13.50
C ASP A 131 -20.77 -9.45 14.18
N ALA A 132 -19.57 -9.69 13.63
CA ALA A 132 -18.59 -10.58 14.23
C ALA A 132 -18.10 -10.03 15.57
N GLU A 133 -17.73 -10.95 16.47
CA GLU A 133 -17.13 -10.56 17.75
C GLU A 133 -15.90 -9.67 17.55
N LYS A 134 -15.83 -8.62 18.35
CA LYS A 134 -14.74 -7.66 18.29
C LYS A 134 -13.40 -8.38 18.50
N TYR A 135 -12.48 -8.18 17.57
CA TYR A 135 -11.14 -8.73 17.64
C TYR A 135 -10.41 -8.18 18.88
N LYS A 136 -9.89 -9.09 19.71
CA LYS A 136 -9.08 -8.78 20.90
C LYS A 136 -7.70 -9.38 20.68
N ALA A 137 -6.70 -8.53 20.49
CA ALA A 137 -5.31 -8.94 20.55
C ALA A 137 -4.76 -8.62 21.94
N ASP A 138 -3.97 -9.54 22.49
CA ASP A 138 -3.09 -9.24 23.63
C ASP A 138 -1.97 -8.33 23.12
N VAL A 139 -2.17 -7.02 23.22
CA VAL A 139 -1.13 -6.04 22.90
C VAL A 139 -0.15 -6.02 24.06
N LYS A 140 0.99 -6.71 23.91
CA LYS A 140 2.13 -6.54 24.81
C LYS A 140 2.76 -5.17 24.51
N PHE A 141 2.68 -4.26 25.47
CA PHE A 141 3.37 -2.96 25.45
C PHE A 141 4.83 -3.13 25.83
#